data_AF-A0A8T1A1G9-F1
#
_entry.id   AF-A0A8T1A1G9-F1
#
_cell.length_a   1.000
_cell.length_b   1.000
_cell.length_c   1.000
_cell.angle_alpha   90.00
_cell.angle_beta   90.00
_cell.angle_gamma   90.00
#
_symmetry.space_group_name_H-M   'P 1'
#
loop_
_entity.id
_entity.type
_entity.pdbx_description
1 polymer ?
#
loop_
_entity_poly.entity_id
_entity_poly.type
_entity_poly.pdbx_seq_one_letter_code
_entity_poly.pdbx_strand_id
1 'polypeptide(L)'
;MEDFNLQASPVPHKVVEELHDRLVQIRKLYGDIYSGKEAKRQVFIMAIIEAVCVMLDDATILVEEDVKGKNVHVHGRFEFVLKRGRKHISIVEAKRDDIPQGIAQNVAGLEALSDVEGLERTLGIVTNYLEWVFISDDDEKIRRINETLKIRGS
;
A
#
# COMPACT_ATOMS: atom_id res chain seq x y z
N MET A 1 6.54 22.02 13.96
CA MET A 1 6.75 20.96 12.96
C MET A 1 7.24 19.78 13.76
N GLU A 2 6.33 18.91 14.19
CA GLU A 2 6.73 17.66 14.84
C GLU A 2 7.18 16.71 13.74
N ASP A 3 8.49 16.46 13.68
CA ASP A 3 9.01 15.34 12.91
C ASP A 3 8.32 14.08 13.41
N PHE A 4 7.74 13.32 12.48
CA PHE A 4 7.23 11.98 12.74
C PHE A 4 8.42 11.07 13.09
N ASN A 5 8.87 11.13 14.35
CA ASN A 5 9.93 10.27 14.85
C ASN A 5 9.33 8.92 15.23
N LEU A 6 8.82 8.20 14.23
CA LEU A 6 8.53 6.78 14.35
C LEU A 6 9.88 6.06 14.34
N GLN A 7 10.42 5.75 15.53
CA GLN A 7 11.43 4.70 15.59
C GLN A 7 10.77 3.41 15.12
N ALA A 8 11.01 3.07 13.85
CA ALA A 8 10.54 1.81 13.29
C ALA A 8 11.14 0.67 14.10
N SER A 9 10.30 -0.27 14.51
CA SER A 9 10.80 -1.51 15.10
C SER A 9 11.63 -2.26 14.04
N PRO A 10 12.72 -2.91 14.44
CA PRO A 10 13.52 -3.68 13.51
C PRO A 10 12.66 -4.78 12.87
N VAL A 11 12.79 -4.94 11.55
CA VAL A 11 12.15 -6.03 10.82
C VAL A 11 12.87 -7.34 11.18
N PRO A 12 12.17 -8.40 11.63
CA PRO A 12 12.80 -9.67 11.95
C PRO A 12 13.51 -10.27 10.73
N HIS A 13 14.76 -10.72 10.90
CA HIS A 13 15.58 -11.23 9.80
C HIS A 13 14.91 -12.38 9.05
N LYS A 14 14.29 -13.30 9.79
CA LYS A 14 13.55 -14.43 9.24
C LYS A 14 12.46 -14.01 8.25
N VAL A 15 11.73 -12.92 8.53
CA VAL A 15 10.68 -12.43 7.62
C VAL A 15 11.29 -11.89 6.34
N VAL A 16 12.44 -11.21 6.43
CA VAL A 16 13.17 -10.72 5.25
C VAL A 16 13.66 -11.87 4.38
N GLU A 17 14.20 -12.93 4.99
CA GLU A 17 14.65 -14.14 4.28
C GLU A 17 13.48 -14.85 3.58
N GLU A 18 12.37 -15.09 4.30
CA GLU A 18 11.18 -15.74 3.75
C GLU A 18 10.54 -14.92 2.61
N LEU A 19 10.47 -13.60 2.76
CA LEU A 19 10.00 -12.70 1.72
C LEU A 19 10.93 -12.73 0.50
N HIS A 20 12.25 -12.69 0.71
CA HIS A 20 13.22 -12.78 -0.37
C HIS A 20 13.04 -14.08 -1.17
N ASP A 21 12.96 -15.21 -0.48
CA ASP A 21 12.78 -16.52 -1.12
C ASP A 21 11.46 -16.59 -1.89
N ARG A 22 10.39 -16.01 -1.32
CA ARG A 22 9.10 -15.91 -2.00
C ARG A 22 9.19 -15.07 -3.28
N LEU A 23 9.86 -13.91 -3.24
CA LEU A 23 10.04 -13.05 -4.41
C LEU A 23 10.89 -13.72 -5.50
N VAL A 24 11.92 -14.48 -5.13
CA VAL A 24 12.71 -15.29 -6.07
C VAL A 24 11.84 -16.36 -6.74
N GLN A 25 10.99 -17.05 -5.98
CA GLN A 25 10.05 -18.03 -6.54
C GLN A 25 9.05 -17.39 -7.49
N ILE A 26 8.45 -16.25 -7.12
CA ILE A 26 7.54 -15.51 -7.99
C ILE A 26 8.25 -15.12 -9.28
N ARG A 27 9.48 -14.58 -9.20
CA ARG A 27 10.27 -14.23 -10.40
C ARG A 27 10.54 -15.44 -11.29
N LYS A 28 10.84 -16.60 -10.71
CA LYS A 28 11.07 -17.84 -11.47
C LYS A 28 9.81 -18.30 -12.21
N LEU A 29 8.63 -18.15 -11.60
CA LEU A 29 7.36 -18.62 -12.15
C LEU A 29 6.73 -17.64 -13.16
N TYR A 30 6.79 -16.35 -12.86
CA TYR A 30 6.09 -15.32 -13.62
C TYR A 30 7.03 -14.44 -14.46
N GLY A 31 8.34 -14.66 -14.36
CA GLY A 31 9.36 -13.89 -15.04
C GLY A 31 9.63 -12.54 -14.38
N ASP A 32 10.37 -11.68 -15.08
CA ASP A 32 10.72 -10.35 -14.59
C ASP A 32 9.49 -9.44 -14.43
N ILE A 33 9.57 -8.51 -13.49
CA ILE A 33 8.49 -7.55 -13.23
C ILE A 33 8.32 -6.56 -14.39
N TYR A 34 9.41 -6.27 -15.13
CA TYR A 34 9.35 -5.35 -16.27
C TYR A 34 8.68 -5.94 -17.51
N SER A 35 8.49 -7.26 -17.57
CA SER A 35 8.02 -8.00 -18.74
C SER A 35 6.55 -8.46 -18.63
N GLY A 36 5.69 -7.69 -17.94
CA GLY A 36 4.33 -8.14 -17.59
C GLY A 36 3.23 -7.07 -17.60
N LYS A 37 1.98 -7.55 -17.58
CA LYS A 37 0.76 -6.74 -17.33
C LYS A 37 0.56 -6.50 -15.82
N GLU A 38 -0.35 -5.61 -15.47
CA GLU A 38 -0.75 -5.24 -14.08
C GLU A 38 -0.86 -6.45 -13.14
N ALA A 39 -1.61 -7.49 -13.52
CA ALA A 39 -1.79 -8.71 -12.72
C ALA A 39 -0.48 -9.38 -12.26
N LYS A 40 0.62 -9.26 -13.02
CA LYS A 40 1.93 -9.78 -12.59
C LYS A 40 2.47 -8.98 -11.41
N ARG A 41 2.38 -7.65 -11.46
CA ARG A 41 2.88 -6.76 -10.40
C ARG A 41 2.10 -6.96 -9.10
N GLN A 42 0.80 -7.21 -9.19
CA GLN A 42 -0.03 -7.56 -8.04
C GLN A 42 0.52 -8.75 -7.25
N VAL A 43 1.02 -9.80 -7.92
CA VAL A 43 1.60 -10.97 -7.22
C VAL A 43 2.81 -10.58 -6.39
N PHE A 44 3.66 -9.68 -6.91
CA PHE A 44 4.82 -9.17 -6.17
C PHE A 44 4.43 -8.24 -5.02
N ILE A 45 3.47 -7.33 -5.26
CA ILE A 45 2.94 -6.40 -4.24
C ILE A 45 2.29 -7.18 -3.10
N MET A 46 1.47 -8.17 -3.44
CA MET A 46 0.77 -9.01 -2.46
C MET A 46 1.76 -9.75 -1.56
N ALA A 47 2.84 -10.31 -2.11
CA ALA A 47 3.85 -11.00 -1.28
C ALA A 47 4.47 -10.10 -0.20
N ILE A 48 4.69 -8.82 -0.51
CA ILE A 48 5.19 -7.83 0.45
C ILE A 48 4.12 -7.51 1.50
N ILE A 49 2.87 -7.31 1.07
CA ILE A 49 1.73 -7.03 1.97
C ILE A 49 1.50 -8.20 2.93
N GLU A 50 1.53 -9.44 2.43
CA GLU A 50 1.39 -10.67 3.22
C GLU A 50 2.48 -10.76 4.29
N ALA A 51 3.75 -10.52 3.92
CA ALA A 51 4.86 -10.54 4.86
C ALA A 51 4.69 -9.49 5.98
N VAL A 52 4.24 -8.28 5.63
CA VAL A 52 3.93 -7.22 6.61
C VAL A 52 2.78 -7.64 7.52
N CYS A 53 1.71 -8.25 6.99
CA CYS A 53 0.59 -8.69 7.81
C CYS A 53 0.97 -9.81 8.78
N VAL A 54 1.77 -10.79 8.32
CA VAL A 54 2.32 -11.86 9.16
C VAL A 54 3.17 -11.29 10.30
N MET A 55 3.93 -10.21 10.05
CA MET A 55 4.69 -9.53 11.12
C MET A 55 3.80 -8.85 12.18
N LEU A 56 2.61 -8.41 11.81
CA LEU A 56 1.71 -7.68 12.71
C LEU A 56 0.82 -8.63 13.55
N ASP A 57 0.68 -9.90 13.13
CA ASP A 57 -0.04 -11.01 13.78
C ASP A 57 -1.58 -10.85 13.91
N ASP A 58 -2.08 -9.62 14.00
CA ASP A 58 -3.51 -9.28 14.13
C ASP A 58 -4.05 -8.42 12.97
N ALA A 59 -3.31 -8.34 11.88
CA ALA A 59 -3.70 -7.63 10.67
C ALA A 59 -4.35 -8.56 9.64
N THR A 60 -5.44 -8.10 9.02
CA THR A 60 -6.12 -8.79 7.92
C THR A 60 -6.01 -7.99 6.63
N ILE A 61 -6.00 -8.69 5.50
CA ILE A 61 -6.02 -8.08 4.15
C ILE A 61 -7.44 -8.19 3.61
N LEU A 62 -8.03 -7.06 3.25
CA LEU A 62 -9.25 -6.98 2.46
C LEU A 62 -8.86 -6.72 1.00
N VAL A 63 -9.57 -7.31 0.05
CA VAL A 63 -9.24 -7.29 -1.38
C VAL A 63 -10.41 -6.68 -2.15
N GLU A 64 -10.12 -5.76 -3.07
CA GLU A 64 -11.11 -5.05 -3.90
C GLU A 64 -12.18 -4.33 -3.07
N GLU A 65 -11.75 -3.38 -2.25
CA GLU A 65 -12.66 -2.60 -1.39
C GLU A 65 -13.14 -1.33 -2.10
N ASP A 66 -14.46 -1.22 -2.23
CA ASP A 66 -15.16 -0.05 -2.74
C ASP A 66 -15.87 0.69 -1.60
N VAL A 67 -15.59 1.98 -1.45
CA VAL A 67 -16.16 2.84 -0.41
C VAL A 67 -16.92 3.98 -1.05
N LYS A 68 -18.21 4.10 -0.74
CA LYS A 68 -19.04 5.21 -1.22
C LYS A 68 -19.23 6.23 -0.10
N GLY A 69 -18.73 7.44 -0.31
CA GLY A 69 -18.93 8.55 0.63
C GLY A 69 -20.42 8.81 0.89
N LYS A 70 -20.75 9.11 2.14
CA LYS A 70 -22.09 9.51 2.60
C LYS A 70 -22.30 11.00 2.40
N ASN A 71 -21.33 11.83 2.80
CA ASN A 71 -21.38 13.29 2.71
C ASN A 71 -20.43 13.84 1.65
N VAL A 72 -19.43 13.06 1.25
CA VAL A 72 -18.54 13.38 0.13
C VAL A 72 -19.00 12.64 -1.12
N HIS A 73 -19.10 13.34 -2.25
CA HIS A 73 -19.57 12.79 -3.53
C HIS A 73 -18.47 12.00 -4.26
N VAL A 74 -17.77 11.16 -3.51
CA VAL A 74 -16.58 10.44 -3.97
C VAL A 74 -16.78 8.94 -3.76
N HIS A 75 -16.28 8.17 -4.73
CA HIS A 75 -16.23 6.72 -4.65
C HIS A 75 -14.76 6.30 -4.57
N GLY A 76 -14.35 5.83 -3.39
CA GLY A 76 -13.04 5.25 -3.17
C GLY A 76 -12.99 3.83 -3.66
N ARG A 77 -11.89 3.48 -4.33
CA ARG A 77 -11.59 2.11 -4.74
C ARG A 77 -10.16 1.78 -4.40
N PHE A 78 -9.97 0.66 -3.72
CA PHE A 78 -8.68 0.16 -3.29
C PHE A 78 -8.49 -1.29 -3.73
N GLU A 79 -7.33 -1.62 -4.28
CA GLU A 79 -7.00 -3.01 -4.60
C GLU A 79 -6.81 -3.83 -3.32
N PHE A 80 -6.21 -3.23 -2.28
CA PHE A 80 -6.04 -3.88 -0.98
C PHE A 80 -6.27 -2.92 0.17
N VAL A 81 -6.76 -3.43 1.31
CA VAL A 81 -6.78 -2.69 2.57
C VAL A 81 -6.20 -3.56 3.68
N LEU A 82 -5.14 -3.09 4.32
CA LEU A 82 -4.64 -3.72 5.54
C LEU A 82 -5.43 -3.16 6.72
N LYS A 83 -6.14 -4.03 7.42
CA LYS A 83 -6.96 -3.67 8.56
C LYS A 83 -6.40 -4.29 9.84
N ARG A 84 -6.17 -3.46 10.85
CA ARG A 84 -5.78 -3.87 12.21
C ARG A 84 -6.66 -3.13 13.22
N GLY A 85 -7.69 -3.81 13.73
CA GLY A 85 -8.70 -3.16 14.55
C GLY A 85 -9.41 -2.03 13.79
N ARG A 86 -9.29 -0.80 14.28
CA ARG A 86 -9.84 0.42 13.64
C ARG A 86 -8.88 1.09 12.65
N LYS A 87 -7.63 0.63 12.55
CA LYS A 87 -6.63 1.22 11.66
C LYS A 87 -6.73 0.58 10.28
N HIS A 88 -6.70 1.43 9.26
CA HIS A 88 -6.72 1.04 7.85
C HIS A 88 -5.51 1.63 7.14
N ILE A 89 -4.87 0.82 6.31
CA ILE A 89 -3.92 1.27 5.30
C ILE A 89 -4.49 0.85 3.96
N SER A 90 -4.98 1.81 3.19
CA SER A 90 -5.64 1.58 1.91
C SER A 90 -4.65 1.70 0.77
N ILE A 91 -4.55 0.65 -0.05
CA ILE A 91 -3.51 0.50 -1.05
C ILE A 91 -4.13 0.60 -2.44
N VAL A 92 -3.58 1.49 -3.26
CA VAL A 92 -3.87 1.59 -4.69
C VAL A 92 -2.70 1.03 -5.50
N GLU A 93 -2.99 0.06 -6.37
CA GLU A 93 -2.05 -0.31 -7.42
C GLU A 93 -2.10 0.75 -8.53
N ALA A 94 -1.02 1.51 -8.64
CA ALA A 94 -0.86 2.44 -9.74
C ALA A 94 -0.46 1.72 -11.03
N LYS A 95 -0.86 2.30 -12.15
CA LYS A 95 -0.29 1.94 -13.45
C LYS A 95 1.21 2.21 -13.43
N ARG A 96 1.95 1.40 -14.21
CA ARG A 96 3.41 1.42 -14.25
C ARG A 96 3.99 2.83 -14.35
N ASP A 97 3.45 3.67 -15.23
CA ASP A 97 3.98 4.99 -15.55
C ASP A 97 3.04 6.14 -15.11
N ASP A 98 2.08 5.87 -14.22
CA ASP A 98 1.10 6.87 -13.77
C ASP A 98 0.82 6.79 -12.26
N ILE A 99 1.88 6.96 -11.46
CA ILE A 99 1.79 7.18 -10.01
C ILE A 99 0.88 8.36 -9.65
N PRO A 100 0.92 9.53 -10.34
CA PRO A 100 0.06 10.67 -10.01
C PRO A 100 -1.43 10.35 -10.06
N GLN A 101 -1.89 9.58 -11.05
CA GLN A 101 -3.28 9.11 -11.10
C GLN A 101 -3.61 8.23 -9.89
N GLY A 102 -2.71 7.30 -9.52
CA GLY A 102 -2.88 6.46 -8.34
C GLY A 102 -2.98 7.27 -7.03
N ILE A 103 -2.19 8.35 -6.90
CA ILE A 103 -2.27 9.28 -5.76
C ILE A 103 -3.62 9.97 -5.70
N ALA A 104 -4.11 10.51 -6.83
CA ALA A 104 -5.41 11.16 -6.88
C ALA A 104 -6.55 10.20 -6.50
N GLN A 105 -6.53 8.97 -7.01
CA GLN A 105 -7.49 7.93 -6.64
C GLN A 105 -7.42 7.59 -5.16
N ASN A 106 -6.21 7.39 -4.62
CA ASN A 106 -6.03 7.01 -3.23
C ASN A 106 -6.53 8.11 -2.29
N VAL A 107 -6.12 9.36 -2.48
CA VAL A 107 -6.58 10.51 -1.67
C VAL A 107 -8.11 10.63 -1.69
N ALA A 108 -8.72 10.56 -2.87
CA ALA A 108 -10.17 10.61 -3.02
C ALA A 108 -10.85 9.46 -2.26
N GLY A 109 -10.28 8.26 -2.31
CA GLY A 109 -10.79 7.12 -1.56
C GLY A 109 -10.62 7.24 -0.04
N LEU A 110 -9.50 7.79 0.42
CA LEU A 110 -9.25 8.01 1.85
C LEU A 110 -10.26 8.99 2.44
N GLU A 111 -10.64 10.03 1.70
CA GLU A 111 -11.69 10.97 2.09
C GLU A 111 -13.05 10.25 2.24
N ALA A 112 -13.42 9.41 1.27
CA ALA A 112 -14.65 8.61 1.35
C ALA A 112 -14.62 7.62 2.54
N LEU A 113 -13.48 7.01 2.83
CA LEU A 113 -13.30 6.12 3.97
C LEU A 113 -13.42 6.86 5.30
N SER A 114 -12.78 8.02 5.42
CA SER A 114 -12.88 8.88 6.60
C SER A 114 -14.33 9.27 6.90
N ASP A 115 -15.06 9.71 5.88
CA ASP A 115 -16.48 10.09 5.98
C ASP A 115 -17.39 8.91 6.38
N VAL A 116 -17.14 7.71 5.85
CA VAL A 116 -17.98 6.53 6.13
C VAL A 116 -17.76 5.97 7.53
N GLU A 117 -16.49 5.88 7.97
CA GLU A 117 -16.08 5.22 9.20
C GLU A 117 -15.78 6.17 10.37
N GLY A 118 -15.74 7.48 10.12
CA GLY A 118 -15.41 8.49 11.13
C GLY A 118 -13.99 8.30 11.67
N LEU A 119 -13.00 8.17 10.77
CA LEU A 119 -11.61 7.95 11.14
C LEU A 119 -10.87 9.29 11.26
N GLU A 120 -10.27 9.57 12.42
CA GLU A 120 -9.43 10.76 12.65
C GLU A 120 -8.15 10.79 11.79
N ARG A 121 -7.76 9.64 11.25
CA ARG A 121 -6.61 9.51 10.36
C ARG A 121 -6.82 8.36 9.41
N THR A 122 -6.51 8.60 8.14
CA THR A 122 -6.49 7.58 7.11
C THR A 122 -5.08 7.49 6.52
N LEU A 123 -4.68 6.26 6.18
CA LEU A 123 -3.34 5.98 5.64
C LEU A 123 -3.49 5.33 4.27
N GLY A 124 -2.66 5.78 3.34
CA GLY A 124 -2.66 5.36 1.96
C GLY A 124 -1.28 4.84 1.52
N ILE A 125 -1.29 3.85 0.64
CA ILE A 125 -0.10 3.47 -0.14
C ILE A 125 -0.49 3.48 -1.62
N VAL A 126 0.35 4.07 -2.44
CA VAL A 126 0.23 3.98 -3.90
C VAL A 126 1.50 3.33 -4.42
N THR A 127 1.35 2.26 -5.19
CA THR A 127 2.52 1.52 -5.68
C THR A 127 2.32 0.91 -7.05
N ASN A 128 3.38 0.94 -7.86
CA ASN A 128 3.54 0.12 -9.07
C ASN A 128 4.56 -1.02 -8.84
N TYR A 129 4.78 -1.41 -7.58
CA TYR A 129 5.89 -2.20 -7.03
C TYR A 129 7.27 -1.52 -7.03
N LEU A 130 7.65 -0.79 -8.08
CA LEU A 130 8.98 -0.17 -8.16
C LEU A 130 9.07 1.09 -7.28
N GLU A 131 7.96 1.81 -7.20
CA GLU A 131 7.76 3.02 -6.42
C GLU A 131 6.68 2.77 -5.36
N TRP A 132 6.90 3.30 -4.17
CA TRP A 132 5.99 3.23 -3.04
C TRP A 132 5.80 4.64 -2.49
N VAL A 133 4.59 5.15 -2.63
CA VAL A 133 4.19 6.46 -2.11
C VAL A 133 3.30 6.24 -0.91
N PHE A 134 3.75 6.69 0.25
CA PHE A 134 2.99 6.64 1.50
C PHE A 134 2.27 7.98 1.70
N ILE A 135 0.98 7.89 1.98
CA ILE A 135 0.09 9.03 2.17
C ILE A 135 -0.47 8.92 3.58
N SER A 136 -0.48 10.02 4.31
CA SER A 136 -1.31 10.15 5.51
C SER A 136 -2.19 11.37 5.36
N ASP A 137 -3.48 11.18 5.58
CA ASP A 137 -4.43 12.27 5.67
C ASP A 137 -4.83 12.44 7.14
N ASP A 138 -4.61 13.64 7.65
CA ASP A 138 -5.01 14.07 8.98
C ASP A 138 -5.78 15.39 8.85
N ASP A 139 -6.59 15.71 9.86
CA ASP A 139 -7.51 16.86 9.87
C ASP A 139 -6.87 18.22 9.50
N GLU A 140 -5.54 18.33 9.51
CA GLU A 140 -4.83 19.55 9.17
C GLU A 140 -4.16 19.51 7.77
N LYS A 141 -3.53 18.40 7.36
CA LYS A 141 -2.72 18.32 6.12
C LYS A 141 -2.54 16.89 5.56
N ILE A 142 -2.64 16.77 4.23
CA ILE A 142 -2.11 15.60 3.51
C ILE A 142 -0.57 15.62 3.55
N ARG A 143 0.04 14.56 4.09
CA ARG A 143 1.50 14.32 4.07
C ARG A 143 1.86 13.18 3.13
N ARG A 144 3.03 13.29 2.50
CA ARG A 144 3.53 12.30 1.52
C ARG A 144 4.99 11.96 1.77
N ILE A 145 5.32 10.67 1.73
CA ILE A 145 6.68 10.16 1.74
C ILE A 145 6.83 9.26 0.51
N ASN A 146 7.85 9.51 -0.31
CA ASN A 146 8.10 8.74 -1.53
C ASN A 146 9.36 7.91 -1.35
N GLU A 147 9.25 6.61 -1.55
CA GLU A 147 10.38 5.67 -1.56
C GLU A 147 10.44 4.92 -2.90
N THR A 148 11.64 4.71 -3.41
CA THR A 148 11.85 4.01 -4.68
C THR A 148 12.80 2.83 -4.48
N LEU A 149 12.39 1.64 -4.94
CA LEU A 149 13.26 0.48 -4.95
C LEU A 149 14.32 0.63 -6.06
N LYS A 150 15.56 0.90 -5.65
CA LYS A 150 16.72 0.85 -6.56
C LYS A 150 17.11 -0.60 -6.80
N ILE A 151 16.59 -1.20 -7.87
CA ILE A 151 17.03 -2.53 -8.31
C ILE A 151 18.41 -2.36 -8.97
N ARG A 152 19.47 -2.83 -8.31
CA ARG A 152 20.80 -2.92 -8.94
C ARG A 152 20.75 -4.08 -9.94
N GLY A 153 21.00 -3.78 -11.21
CA GLY A 153 21.15 -4.81 -12.24
C GLY A 153 22.29 -5.75 -11.88
N SER A 154 21.99 -7.05 -11.91
CA SER A 154 22.97 -8.14 -11.86
C SER A 154 23.78 -8.21 -13.15
#